data_AF-A0A434H3D4-F1
#
_entry.id   AF-A0A434H3D4-F1
#
_cell.length_a   1.000
_cell.length_b   1.000
_cell.length_c   1.000
_cell.angle_alpha   90.00
_cell.angle_beta   90.00
_cell.angle_gamma   90.00
#
_symmetry.space_group_name_H-M   'P 1'
#
loop_
_entity.id
_entity.type
_entity.pdbx_description
1 polymer ?
#
loop_
_entity_poly.entity_id
_entity_poly.type
_entity_poly.pdbx_seq_one_letter_code
_entity_poly.pdbx_strand_id
1 'polypeptide(L)' 'VLDDILECLVENEMGVDDIVARGHDRATVTRIEHLLYIAEYKRRQAAPGVKITKKNFGRDRRYPITNRFRDRS' A
#
# COMPACT_ATOMS: atom_id res chain seq x y z
N VAL A 1 4.12 -12.39 6.61
CA VAL A 1 5.10 -11.47 5.98
C VAL A 1 4.41 -10.43 5.10
N LEU A 2 3.68 -10.83 4.05
CA LEU A 2 2.97 -9.87 3.17
C LEU A 2 2.00 -8.94 3.93
N ASP A 3 1.16 -9.51 4.79
CA ASP A 3 0.13 -8.74 5.49
C ASP A 3 0.72 -7.66 6.42
N ASP A 4 1.84 -7.96 7.09
CA ASP A 4 2.54 -6.97 7.93
C ASP A 4 3.10 -5.81 7.09
N ILE A 5 3.64 -6.10 5.90
CA ILE A 5 4.11 -5.05 4.96
C ILE A 5 2.93 -4.20 4.48
N LEU A 6 1.78 -4.82 4.17
CA LEU A 6 0.58 -4.09 3.74
C LEU A 6 0.01 -3.24 4.87
N GLU A 7 -0.01 -3.72 6.11
CA GLU A 7 -0.43 -2.95 7.28
C GLU A 7 0.47 -1.73 7.48
N CYS A 8 1.78 -1.89 7.32
CA CYS A 8 2.73 -0.76 7.36
C CYS A 8 2.46 0.28 6.27
N LEU A 9 2.31 -0.16 5.02
CA LEU A 9 2.11 0.73 3.87
C LEU A 9 0.74 1.42 3.86
N VAL A 10 -0.30 0.74 4.36
CA VAL A 10 -1.71 1.18 4.18
C VAL A 10 -2.25 1.84 5.44
N GLU A 11 -2.15 1.16 6.59
CA GLU A 11 -2.73 1.67 7.84
C GLU A 11 -1.78 2.69 8.48
N ASN A 12 -0.49 2.36 8.55
CA ASN A 12 0.53 3.16 9.24
C ASN A 12 1.24 4.20 8.35
N GLU A 13 1.01 4.20 7.03
CA GLU A 13 1.63 5.13 6.07
C GLU A 13 3.16 5.22 6.15
N MET A 14 3.80 4.09 6.44
CA MET A 14 5.26 4.00 6.56
C MET A 14 5.92 4.02 5.17
N GLY A 15 7.08 4.68 5.08
CA GLY A 15 7.95 4.62 3.90
C GLY A 15 8.69 3.28 3.79
N VAL A 16 9.30 3.03 2.63
CA VAL A 16 10.05 1.78 2.38
C VAL A 16 11.17 1.59 3.41
N ASP A 17 11.91 2.64 3.73
CA ASP A 17 13.02 2.60 4.68
C ASP A 17 12.60 2.20 6.09
N ASP A 18 11.49 2.73 6.58
CA ASP A 18 10.98 2.42 7.91
C ASP A 18 10.54 0.94 8.01
N ILE A 19 9.98 0.41 6.93
CA ILE A 19 9.56 -0.99 6.86
C ILE A 19 10.78 -1.91 6.79
N VAL A 20 11.83 -1.51 6.07
CA VAL A 20 13.11 -2.24 6.05
C VAL A 20 13.79 -2.22 7.42
N ALA A 21 13.76 -1.09 8.13
CA ALA A 21 14.29 -0.97 9.49
C ALA A 21 13.56 -1.89 10.49
N ARG A 22 12.31 -2.27 10.22
CA ARG A 22 11.56 -3.29 10.99
C ARG A 22 12.01 -4.73 10.72
N GLY A 23 12.95 -4.95 9.80
CA GLY A 23 13.53 -6.25 9.50
C GLY A 23 12.98 -6.93 8.23
N HIS A 24 12.22 -6.21 7.40
CA HIS A 24 11.77 -6.73 6.11
C HIS A 24 12.83 -6.56 5.02
N ASP A 25 12.91 -7.52 4.11
CA ASP A 25 13.79 -7.43 2.95
C ASP A 25 13.37 -6.29 2.00
N ARG A 26 14.31 -5.41 1.64
CA ARG A 26 14.05 -4.25 0.79
C ARG A 26 13.47 -4.63 -0.56
N ALA A 27 14.01 -5.67 -1.22
CA ALA A 27 13.53 -6.07 -2.54
C ALA A 27 12.05 -6.49 -2.48
N THR A 28 11.67 -7.20 -1.41
CA THR A 28 10.30 -7.60 -1.14
C THR A 28 9.38 -6.42 -0.88
N VAL A 29 9.78 -5.47 -0.03
CA VAL A 29 8.99 -4.27 0.29
C VAL A 29 8.74 -3.43 -0.96
N THR A 30 9.79 -3.11 -1.72
CA THR A 30 9.69 -2.32 -2.96
C THR A 30 8.79 -3.00 -3.99
N ARG A 31 8.87 -4.34 -4.11
CA ARG A 31 7.98 -5.10 -5.00
C ARG A 31 6.52 -4.97 -4.57
N ILE A 32 6.23 -5.12 -3.28
CA ILE A 32 4.86 -5.05 -2.75
C ILE A 32 4.30 -3.63 -2.89
N GLU A 33 5.08 -2.60 -2.58
CA GLU A 33 4.69 -1.20 -2.76
C GLU A 33 4.35 -0.91 -4.24
N HIS A 34 5.20 -1.38 -5.16
CA HIS A 34 4.94 -1.25 -6.59
C HIS A 34 3.62 -1.91 -6.99
N LEU A 35 3.40 -3.18 -6.57
CA LEU A 35 2.16 -3.91 -6.82
C LEU A 35 0.93 -3.20 -6.23
N LEU A 36 1.08 -2.63 -5.03
CA LEU A 36 0.04 -1.86 -4.38
C LEU A 36 -0.35 -0.67 -5.25
N TYR A 37 0.60 0.13 -5.73
CA TYR A 37 0.30 1.29 -6.58
C TYR A 37 -0.33 0.92 -7.92
N ILE A 38 0.21 -0.07 -8.65
CA ILE A 38 -0.33 -0.43 -9.97
C ILE A 38 -1.73 -1.05 -9.88
N ALA A 39 -2.11 -1.63 -8.74
CA ALA A 39 -3.41 -2.23 -8.56
C ALA A 39 -4.54 -1.22 -8.23
N GLU A 40 -4.25 0.08 -8.17
CA GLU A 40 -5.25 1.12 -7.85
C GLU A 40 -6.42 1.10 -8.83
N TYR A 41 -6.15 0.93 -10.14
CA TYR A 41 -7.21 0.86 -11.15
C TYR A 41 -8.16 -0.33 -10.93
N LYS A 42 -7.63 -1.50 -10.50
CA LYS A 42 -8.44 -2.68 -10.22
C LYS A 42 -9.31 -2.48 -8.98
N ARG A 43 -8.75 -1.90 -7.92
CA ARG A 43 -9.51 -1.64 -6.67
C ARG A 43 -10.66 -0.66 -6.90
N ARG A 44 -10.49 0.32 -7.78
CA ARG A 44 -11.55 1.28 -8.10
C ARG A 44 -12.73 0.66 -8.86
N GLN A 45 -12.57 -0.52 -9.43
CA GLN A 45 -13.62 -1.30 -10.09
C GLN A 45 -14.25 -2.35 -9.17
N ALA A 46 -13.74 -2.52 -7.95
CA ALA A 46 -14.28 -3.49 -7.01
C ALA A 46 -15.67 -3.08 -6.50
N ALA A 47 -16.54 -4.06 -6.26
CA ALA A 47 -17.83 -3.83 -5.64
C ALA A 47 -17.66 -3.27 -4.21
N PRO A 48 -18.63 -2.49 -3.69
CA PRO A 48 -18.60 -2.03 -2.30
C PRO A 48 -18.52 -3.20 -1.31
N GLY A 49 -17.68 -3.05 -0.28
CA GLY A 49 -17.51 -4.03 0.79
C GLY A 49 -17.64 -3.38 2.18
N VAL A 50 -17.86 -4.21 3.21
CA VAL A 50 -17.98 -3.74 4.60
C VAL A 50 -16.62 -3.29 5.13
N LYS A 51 -16.56 -2.10 5.75
CA LYS A 51 -15.35 -1.58 6.39
C LYS A 51 -15.20 -2.16 7.80
N ILE A 52 -14.06 -2.82 8.05
CA ILE A 52 -13.70 -3.35 9.38
C ILE A 52 -12.41 -2.75 9.96
N THR A 53 -11.57 -2.10 9.13
CA THR A 53 -10.31 -1.45 9.55
C THR A 53 -10.43 0.07 9.61
N LYS A 54 -9.40 0.76 10.10
CA LYS A 54 -9.39 2.24 10.21
C LYS A 54 -9.34 2.90 8.84
N LYS A 55 -8.50 2.40 7.93
CA LYS A 55 -8.37 2.89 6.54
C LYS A 55 -8.82 1.82 5.55
N ASN A 56 -9.84 2.11 4.75
CA ASN A 56 -10.25 1.23 3.65
C ASN A 56 -9.73 1.69 2.28
N PHE A 57 -9.65 0.74 1.34
CA PHE A 57 -9.43 1.03 -0.08
C PHE A 57 -10.72 1.59 -0.70
N GLY A 58 -10.94 2.89 -0.52
CA GLY A 58 -12.14 3.56 -1.01
C GLY A 58 -12.16 5.03 -0.61
N ARG A 59 -13.09 5.39 0.28
CA ARG A 59 -13.25 6.78 0.70
C ARG A 59 -12.02 7.29 1.47
N ASP A 60 -11.42 6.43 2.29
CA ASP A 60 -10.41 6.83 3.27
C ASP A 60 -9.00 6.93 2.66
N ARG A 61 -8.68 6.07 1.69
CA ARG A 61 -7.41 6.09 0.97
C ARG A 61 -7.62 6.41 -0.51
N ARG A 62 -7.40 7.68 -0.87
CA ARG A 62 -7.58 8.17 -2.25
C ARG A 62 -6.24 8.38 -2.93
N TYR A 63 -5.85 7.45 -3.80
CA TYR A 63 -4.66 7.57 -4.64
C TYR A 63 -5.06 7.77 -6.11
N PRO A 64 -4.30 8.55 -6.89
CA PRO A 64 -4.53 8.67 -8.32
C PRO A 64 -4.20 7.35 -9.02
N ILE A 65 -5.01 6.98 -10.03
CA ILE A 65 -4.71 5.83 -10.91
C ILE A 65 -3.44 6.11 -11.71
N THR A 66 -3.37 7.29 -12.35
CA THR A 66 -2.18 7.73 -13.06
C THR A 66 -1.20 8.32 -12.05
N ASN A 67 -0.28 7.50 -11.56
CA ASN A 67 0.70 7.89 -10.54
C ASN A 67 2.13 7.46 -10.92
N ARG A 68 3.03 8.43 -11.12
CA ARG A 68 4.47 8.20 -11.34
C ARG A 68 5.33 8.45 -10.09
N PHE A 69 4.73 8.87 -8.98
CA PHE A 69 5.45 9.01 -7.71
C PHE A 69 6.01 7.65 -7.27
N ARG A 70 7.27 7.63 -6.86
CA ARG A 70 7.94 6.47 -6.26
C ARG A 70 8.77 7.00 -5.11
N ASP A 71 8.50 6.49 -3.91
CA ASP A 71 9.34 6.75 -2.77
C ASP A 71 10.65 5.98 -2.96
N ARG A 72 11.72 6.71 -3.28
CA ARG A 72 13.07 6.16 -3.51
C ARG A 72 14.06 6.65 -2.45
N SER A 73 13.53 7.17 -1.34
CA SER A 73 14.30 7.55 -0.17
C SER A 73 15.15 6.39 0.31
#